data_AF-N9UTB7-F1
#
_entry.id   AF-N9UTB7-F1
#
_cell.length_a   1.000
_cell.length_b   1.000
_cell.length_c   1.000
_cell.angle_alpha   90.00
_cell.angle_beta   90.00
_cell.angle_gamma   90.00
#
_symmetry.space_group_name_H-M   'P 1'
#
loop_
_entity.id
_entity.type
_entity.pdbx_description
1 polymer ?
#
loop_
_entity_poly.entity_id
_entity_poly.type
_entity_poly.pdbx_seq_one_letter_code
_entity_poly.pdbx_strand_id
1 'polypeptide(L)'
;MKKLEEQQVNKSFQINTEKENYIFLFNDFGKFINWLTQLGLNMKISGTYGYPLRVACLKSGWRYPVPFFRSIQYLRYNGGITTEGIFRVSPSRDEMMAVKKILESDTTSQPIDFGNVRIASAVCKNYLSSLDDPIIPYFRYDEFVKCGRCVDKKERIKQLRKFVESLPSINKNCLWYLIDFLHLISINKAINLMGPMNLAVCFGPACVRNPDLTWEQSANDLNLIQNAFELMIESYEQIFKHIKEENEMI
;
A
#
# COMPACT_ATOMS: atom_id res chain seq x y z
N MET A 1 -27.44 15.66 -15.08
CA MET A 1 -26.19 15.84 -14.30
C MET A 1 -25.11 16.31 -15.26
N LYS A 2 -24.47 17.47 -15.01
CA LYS A 2 -23.25 17.87 -15.73
C LYS A 2 -22.21 16.76 -15.51
N LYS A 3 -21.61 16.23 -16.58
CA LYS A 3 -20.42 15.38 -16.46
C LYS A 3 -19.33 16.23 -15.81
N LEU A 4 -18.86 15.82 -14.63
CA LEU A 4 -17.71 16.42 -13.99
C LEU A 4 -16.47 16.15 -14.85
N GLU A 5 -15.57 17.13 -14.93
CA GLU A 5 -14.26 16.93 -15.56
C GLU A 5 -13.42 15.95 -14.71
N GLU A 6 -12.56 15.16 -15.35
CA GLU A 6 -11.78 14.09 -14.70
C GLU A 6 -10.97 14.58 -13.48
N GLN A 7 -10.43 15.81 -13.55
CA GLN A 7 -9.69 16.43 -12.45
C GLN A 7 -10.59 16.83 -11.27
N GLN A 8 -11.86 17.16 -11.52
CA GLN A 8 -12.84 17.50 -10.48
C GLN A 8 -13.33 16.25 -9.75
N VAL A 9 -13.40 15.10 -10.44
CA VAL A 9 -13.77 13.80 -9.84
C VAL A 9 -12.78 13.41 -8.75
N ASN A 10 -11.48 13.61 -8.97
CA ASN A 10 -10.41 13.20 -8.05
C ASN A 10 -10.33 14.01 -6.73
N LYS A 11 -11.05 15.14 -6.64
CA LYS A 11 -11.17 15.96 -5.41
C LYS A 11 -12.62 16.08 -4.97
N SER A 12 -13.36 15.00 -5.13
CA SER A 12 -14.78 14.96 -4.83
C SER A 12 -15.17 13.73 -4.04
N PHE A 13 -16.22 13.86 -3.24
CA PHE A 13 -16.92 12.71 -2.68
C PHE A 13 -18.42 12.93 -2.74
N GLN A 14 -19.16 11.83 -2.72
CA GLN A 14 -20.61 11.83 -2.69
C GLN A 14 -21.11 11.38 -1.32
N ILE A 15 -22.06 12.13 -0.76
CA ILE A 15 -22.82 11.72 0.42
C ILE A 15 -24.20 11.31 -0.06
N ASN A 16 -24.54 10.04 0.16
CA ASN A 16 -25.87 9.52 -0.08
C ASN A 16 -26.67 9.55 1.22
N THR A 17 -27.79 10.27 1.21
CA THR A 17 -28.80 10.23 2.28
C THR A 17 -30.00 9.42 1.81
N GLU A 18 -30.98 9.18 2.70
CA GLU A 18 -32.22 8.49 2.31
C GLU A 18 -33.04 9.24 1.24
N LYS A 19 -32.86 10.57 1.13
CA LYS A 19 -33.69 11.43 0.28
C LYS A 19 -32.93 12.03 -0.89
N GLU A 20 -31.66 12.36 -0.69
CA GLU A 20 -30.86 13.13 -1.64
C GLU A 20 -29.41 12.64 -1.69
N ASN A 21 -28.78 12.87 -2.84
CA ASN A 21 -27.36 12.64 -3.05
C ASN A 21 -26.66 13.98 -3.22
N TYR A 22 -25.66 14.25 -2.39
CA TYR A 22 -24.86 15.47 -2.45
C TYR A 22 -23.47 15.15 -2.96
N ILE A 23 -22.97 15.96 -3.90
CA ILE A 23 -21.59 15.88 -4.39
C ILE A 23 -20.83 17.09 -3.86
N PHE A 24 -19.77 16.84 -3.11
CA PHE A 24 -18.87 17.87 -2.59
C PHE A 24 -17.63 17.94 -3.47
N LEU A 25 -17.31 19.14 -3.96
CA LEU A 25 -16.16 19.42 -4.80
C LEU A 25 -15.17 20.31 -4.04
N PHE A 26 -13.90 19.94 -4.06
CA PHE A 26 -12.85 20.68 -3.37
C PHE A 26 -11.82 21.19 -4.36
N ASN A 27 -11.47 22.48 -4.23
CA ASN A 27 -10.39 23.07 -5.02
C ASN A 27 -9.02 22.68 -4.45
N ASP A 28 -8.95 22.45 -3.13
CA ASP A 28 -7.75 22.10 -2.39
C ASP A 28 -7.78 20.63 -1.95
N PHE A 29 -6.70 19.90 -2.25
CA PHE A 29 -6.60 18.47 -1.94
C PHE A 29 -6.44 18.22 -0.44
N GLY A 30 -5.72 19.10 0.28
CA GLY A 30 -5.58 18.97 1.74
C GLY A 30 -6.92 19.07 2.47
N LYS A 31 -7.77 20.02 2.08
CA LYS A 31 -9.14 20.14 2.58
C LYS A 31 -9.98 18.91 2.23
N PHE A 32 -9.90 18.41 1.00
CA PHE A 32 -10.58 17.18 0.60
C PHE A 32 -10.21 16.01 1.52
N ILE A 33 -8.93 15.76 1.73
CA ILE A 33 -8.44 14.67 2.59
C ILE A 33 -8.84 14.87 4.06
N ASN A 34 -8.79 16.10 4.57
CA ASN A 34 -9.23 16.38 5.94
C ASN A 34 -10.73 16.06 6.11
N TRP A 35 -11.59 16.55 5.20
CA TRP A 35 -13.01 16.23 5.23
C TRP A 35 -13.28 14.73 5.07
N LEU A 36 -12.60 14.08 4.14
CA LEU A 36 -12.70 12.63 3.92
C LEU A 36 -12.28 11.84 5.16
N THR A 37 -11.28 12.32 5.90
CA THR A 37 -10.84 11.70 7.17
C THR A 37 -11.89 11.85 8.27
N GLN A 38 -12.41 13.07 8.46
CA GLN A 38 -13.40 13.35 9.51
C GLN A 38 -14.73 12.65 9.24
N LEU A 39 -15.27 12.80 8.03
CA LEU A 39 -16.53 12.16 7.64
C LEU A 39 -16.36 10.65 7.53
N GLY A 40 -15.26 10.20 6.94
CA GLY A 40 -14.95 8.79 6.77
C GLY A 40 -14.95 8.03 8.08
N LEU A 41 -14.51 8.61 9.21
CA LEU A 41 -14.59 7.95 10.51
C LEU A 41 -16.00 7.90 11.11
N ASN A 42 -16.86 8.87 10.78
CA ASN A 42 -18.18 9.03 11.39
C ASN A 42 -19.34 8.50 10.54
N MET A 43 -19.10 8.16 9.27
CA MET A 43 -20.14 7.76 8.32
C MET A 43 -19.94 6.33 7.79
N LYS A 44 -20.97 5.74 7.20
CA LYS A 44 -20.80 4.50 6.44
C LYS A 44 -20.07 4.84 5.13
N ILE A 45 -18.96 4.14 4.88
CA ILE A 45 -18.16 4.30 3.67
C ILE A 45 -18.52 3.18 2.70
N SER A 46 -18.79 3.54 1.45
CA SER A 46 -18.90 2.60 0.33
C SER A 46 -17.57 2.50 -0.42
N GLY A 47 -17.09 1.29 -0.66
CA GLY A 47 -15.83 1.03 -1.37
C GLY A 47 -14.60 1.03 -0.49
N THR A 48 -13.43 0.82 -1.09
CA THR A 48 -12.18 0.60 -0.34
C THR A 48 -10.99 1.40 -0.86
N TYR A 49 -10.99 1.82 -2.12
CA TYR A 49 -9.92 2.60 -2.74
C TYR A 49 -10.08 4.10 -2.50
N GLY A 50 -8.95 4.83 -2.49
CA GLY A 50 -8.94 6.29 -2.39
C GLY A 50 -9.16 6.86 -0.98
N TYR A 51 -9.34 6.01 0.03
CA TYR A 51 -9.42 6.44 1.44
C TYR A 51 -8.05 6.56 2.08
N PRO A 52 -7.86 7.53 3.00
CA PRO A 52 -6.69 7.59 3.85
C PRO A 52 -6.46 6.27 4.58
N LEU A 53 -5.19 5.84 4.63
CA LEU A 53 -4.80 4.57 5.25
C LEU A 53 -5.37 4.44 6.68
N ARG A 54 -5.36 5.55 7.42
CA ARG A 54 -5.94 5.64 8.77
C ARG A 54 -7.45 5.33 8.79
N VAL A 55 -8.21 5.89 7.85
CA VAL A 55 -9.66 5.64 7.72
C VAL A 55 -9.91 4.18 7.38
N ALA A 56 -9.16 3.65 6.40
CA ALA A 56 -9.31 2.27 5.93
C ALA A 56 -9.09 1.25 7.06
N CYS A 57 -8.07 1.42 7.90
CA CYS A 57 -7.85 0.54 9.06
C CYS A 57 -8.95 0.71 10.10
N LEU A 58 -9.18 1.94 10.59
CA LEU A 58 -10.05 2.19 11.74
C LEU A 58 -11.52 1.82 11.48
N LYS A 59 -12.03 2.04 10.25
CA LYS A 59 -13.40 1.66 9.90
C LYS A 59 -13.60 0.16 9.81
N SER A 60 -12.60 -0.55 9.31
CA SER A 60 -12.67 -1.99 9.15
C SER A 60 -12.62 -2.72 10.50
N GLY A 61 -12.10 -2.07 11.54
CA GLY A 61 -11.78 -2.71 12.83
C GLY A 61 -10.56 -3.63 12.77
N TRP A 62 -9.95 -3.78 11.58
CA TRP A 62 -8.75 -4.58 11.36
C TRP A 62 -7.49 -3.72 11.50
N ARG A 63 -6.38 -4.38 11.85
CA ARG A 63 -5.06 -3.75 11.93
C ARG A 63 -4.55 -3.23 10.57
N TYR A 64 -5.08 -3.79 9.48
CA TYR A 64 -4.67 -3.51 8.10
C TYR A 64 -5.89 -3.29 7.22
N PRO A 65 -5.78 -2.52 6.12
CA PRO A 65 -6.89 -2.37 5.18
C PRO A 65 -7.28 -3.69 4.54
N VAL A 66 -8.59 -3.91 4.39
CA VAL A 66 -9.14 -5.20 3.94
C VAL A 66 -8.59 -5.68 2.59
N PRO A 67 -8.52 -4.86 1.51
CA PRO A 67 -7.99 -5.34 0.23
C PRO A 67 -6.54 -5.79 0.34
N PHE A 68 -5.72 -5.02 1.06
CA PHE A 68 -4.32 -5.32 1.30
C PHE A 68 -4.14 -6.60 2.14
N PHE A 69 -4.84 -6.68 3.27
CA PHE A 69 -4.80 -7.81 4.17
C PHE A 69 -5.21 -9.12 3.51
N ARG A 70 -6.39 -9.12 2.87
CA ARG A 70 -6.97 -10.30 2.23
C ARG A 70 -6.16 -10.76 1.04
N SER A 71 -5.56 -9.83 0.28
CA SER A 71 -4.66 -10.20 -0.82
C SER A 71 -3.45 -10.99 -0.31
N ILE A 72 -2.76 -10.51 0.73
CA ILE A 72 -1.63 -11.23 1.32
C ILE A 72 -2.06 -12.56 1.92
N GLN A 73 -3.19 -12.61 2.63
CA GLN A 73 -3.71 -13.88 3.15
C GLN A 73 -3.97 -14.88 2.03
N TYR A 74 -4.67 -14.47 0.96
CA TYR A 74 -4.96 -15.32 -0.18
C TYR A 74 -3.67 -15.87 -0.81
N LEU A 75 -2.66 -15.00 -1.00
CA LEU A 75 -1.37 -15.41 -1.56
C LEU A 75 -0.64 -16.43 -0.67
N ARG A 76 -0.72 -16.29 0.66
CA ARG A 76 -0.11 -17.26 1.60
C ARG A 76 -0.76 -18.64 1.51
N TYR A 77 -2.09 -18.71 1.36
CA TYR A 77 -2.82 -19.98 1.38
C TYR A 77 -3.00 -20.65 0.00
N ASN A 78 -2.83 -19.91 -1.10
CA ASN A 78 -3.13 -20.40 -2.46
C ASN A 78 -1.89 -20.51 -3.36
N GLY A 79 -0.70 -20.73 -2.78
CA GLY A 79 0.54 -20.96 -3.56
C GLY A 79 1.18 -19.70 -4.16
N GLY A 80 0.84 -18.50 -3.67
CA GLY A 80 1.45 -17.26 -4.12
C GLY A 80 2.96 -17.19 -3.86
N ILE A 81 3.42 -17.82 -2.77
CA ILE A 81 4.85 -17.88 -2.39
C ILE A 81 5.68 -18.66 -3.40
N THR A 82 5.12 -19.70 -4.03
CA THR A 82 5.82 -20.56 -4.99
C THR A 82 5.53 -20.20 -6.45
N THR A 83 4.68 -19.21 -6.70
CA THR A 83 4.30 -18.81 -8.06
C THR A 83 5.42 -18.03 -8.73
N GLU A 84 5.89 -18.52 -9.87
CA GLU A 84 6.91 -17.84 -10.67
C GLU A 84 6.49 -16.42 -11.06
N GLY A 85 7.37 -15.45 -10.80
CA GLY A 85 7.17 -14.06 -11.17
C GLY A 85 6.02 -13.37 -10.43
N ILE A 86 5.62 -13.87 -9.25
CA ILE A 86 4.60 -13.22 -8.41
C ILE A 86 4.92 -11.73 -8.19
N PHE A 87 3.91 -10.86 -8.24
CA PHE A 87 4.02 -9.38 -8.26
C PHE A 87 4.64 -8.71 -9.49
N ARG A 88 5.48 -9.43 -10.26
CA ARG A 88 6.04 -8.94 -11.52
C ARG A 88 5.04 -9.07 -12.67
N VAL A 89 4.35 -10.21 -12.77
CA VAL A 89 3.38 -10.48 -13.85
C VAL A 89 2.02 -9.86 -13.49
N SER A 90 1.53 -8.97 -14.34
CA SER A 90 0.20 -8.35 -14.18
C SER A 90 -0.89 -9.20 -14.85
N PRO A 91 -2.08 -9.34 -14.22
CA PRO A 91 -3.27 -9.91 -14.86
C PRO A 91 -3.82 -8.99 -15.94
N SER A 92 -4.82 -9.45 -16.69
CA SER A 92 -5.52 -8.60 -17.66
C SER A 92 -6.26 -7.45 -16.98
N ARG A 93 -6.52 -6.37 -17.73
CA ARG A 93 -7.28 -5.22 -17.23
C ARG A 93 -8.70 -5.61 -16.83
N ASP A 94 -9.33 -6.52 -17.56
CA ASP A 94 -10.71 -6.95 -17.32
C ASP A 94 -10.83 -7.77 -16.02
N GLU A 95 -9.90 -8.70 -15.78
CA GLU A 95 -9.80 -9.43 -14.51
C GLU A 95 -9.60 -8.49 -13.32
N MET A 96 -8.72 -7.49 -13.49
CA MET A 96 -8.46 -6.50 -12.46
C MET A 96 -9.68 -5.60 -12.18
N MET A 97 -10.41 -5.19 -13.22
CA MET A 97 -11.63 -4.40 -13.06
C MET A 97 -12.76 -5.20 -12.38
N ALA A 98 -12.90 -6.49 -12.70
CA ALA A 98 -13.89 -7.36 -12.08
C ALA A 98 -13.70 -7.43 -10.56
N VAL A 99 -12.48 -7.69 -10.10
CA VAL A 99 -12.19 -7.75 -8.66
C VAL A 99 -12.25 -6.37 -8.01
N LYS A 100 -11.79 -5.31 -8.69
CA LYS A 100 -11.94 -3.95 -8.17
C LYS A 100 -13.40 -3.58 -7.96
N LYS A 101 -14.32 -3.99 -8.85
CA LYS A 101 -15.76 -3.76 -8.68
C LYS A 101 -16.33 -4.45 -7.42
N ILE A 102 -15.84 -5.64 -7.08
CA ILE A 102 -16.21 -6.36 -5.85
C ILE A 102 -15.66 -5.63 -4.61
N LEU A 103 -14.44 -5.13 -4.68
CA LEU A 103 -13.82 -4.37 -3.59
C LEU A 103 -14.46 -2.99 -3.38
N GLU A 104 -15.03 -2.42 -4.43
CA GLU A 104 -15.73 -1.15 -4.40
C GLU A 104 -17.23 -1.30 -4.04
N SER A 105 -17.78 -2.52 -4.07
CA SER A 105 -19.12 -2.77 -3.56
C SER A 105 -19.16 -2.78 -2.04
N ASP A 106 -20.30 -2.38 -1.47
CA ASP A 106 -20.55 -2.18 -0.03
C ASP A 106 -20.54 -3.48 0.82
N THR A 107 -19.92 -4.55 0.30
CA THR A 107 -19.83 -5.89 0.88
C THR A 107 -18.57 -6.04 1.72
N THR A 108 -18.47 -5.28 2.80
CA THR A 108 -17.36 -5.35 3.76
C THR A 108 -17.26 -6.69 4.51
N SER A 109 -18.26 -7.57 4.36
CA SER A 109 -18.39 -8.85 5.07
C SER A 109 -18.22 -10.11 4.21
N GLN A 110 -18.13 -10.00 2.88
CA GLN A 110 -17.98 -11.19 2.03
C GLN A 110 -16.51 -11.55 1.80
N PRO A 111 -16.16 -12.85 1.72
CA PRO A 111 -14.85 -13.28 1.25
C PRO A 111 -14.56 -12.67 -0.12
N ILE A 112 -13.42 -12.01 -0.28
CA ILE A 112 -12.98 -11.53 -1.59
C ILE A 112 -12.51 -12.73 -2.38
N ASP A 113 -13.25 -13.09 -3.42
CA ASP A 113 -12.78 -14.06 -4.40
C ASP A 113 -11.85 -13.37 -5.40
N PHE A 114 -10.56 -13.64 -5.26
CA PHE A 114 -9.54 -13.13 -6.18
C PHE A 114 -9.46 -13.94 -7.47
N GLY A 115 -10.04 -15.13 -7.53
CA GLY A 115 -9.94 -16.09 -8.63
C GLY A 115 -8.56 -16.75 -8.76
N ASN A 116 -7.47 -15.98 -8.72
CA ASN A 116 -6.11 -16.52 -8.74
C ASN A 116 -5.08 -15.60 -8.05
N VAL A 117 -3.90 -16.17 -7.79
CA VAL A 117 -2.80 -15.48 -7.09
C VAL A 117 -2.25 -14.27 -7.85
N ARG A 118 -2.29 -14.23 -9.18
CA ARG A 118 -1.81 -13.07 -9.95
C ARG A 118 -2.72 -11.87 -9.76
N ILE A 119 -4.04 -12.10 -9.75
CA ILE A 119 -5.02 -11.07 -9.45
C ILE A 119 -4.86 -10.56 -8.02
N ALA A 120 -4.76 -11.45 -7.03
CA ALA A 120 -4.50 -11.06 -5.63
C ALA A 120 -3.21 -10.22 -5.50
N SER A 121 -2.14 -10.61 -6.19
CA SER A 121 -0.87 -9.86 -6.20
C SER A 121 -1.01 -8.46 -6.80
N ALA A 122 -1.81 -8.33 -7.87
CA ALA A 122 -2.07 -7.06 -8.52
C ALA A 122 -2.99 -6.16 -7.70
N VAL A 123 -4.01 -6.71 -7.02
CA VAL A 123 -4.86 -5.98 -6.08
C VAL A 123 -4.01 -5.41 -4.95
N CYS A 124 -3.17 -6.25 -4.32
CA CYS A 124 -2.26 -5.83 -3.25
C CYS A 124 -1.43 -4.61 -3.68
N LYS A 125 -0.76 -4.70 -4.84
CA LYS A 125 0.09 -3.62 -5.36
C LYS A 125 -0.72 -2.37 -5.73
N ASN A 126 -1.83 -2.55 -6.44
CA ASN A 126 -2.70 -1.44 -6.87
C ASN A 126 -3.27 -0.68 -5.67
N TYR A 127 -3.71 -1.39 -4.64
CA TYR A 127 -4.25 -0.79 -3.44
C TYR A 127 -3.24 0.16 -2.80
N LEU A 128 -2.00 -0.29 -2.59
CA LEU A 128 -0.93 0.53 -2.01
C LEU A 128 -0.58 1.76 -2.87
N SER A 129 -0.52 1.59 -4.19
CA SER A 129 -0.28 2.70 -5.11
C SER A 129 -1.45 3.71 -5.18
N SER A 130 -2.65 3.29 -4.79
CA SER A 130 -3.88 4.10 -4.87
C SER A 130 -4.21 4.88 -3.59
N LEU A 131 -3.44 4.68 -2.52
CA LEU A 131 -3.59 5.48 -1.31
C LEU A 131 -3.42 6.98 -1.65
N ASP A 132 -4.10 7.85 -0.93
CA ASP A 132 -3.90 9.31 -1.04
C ASP A 132 -2.48 9.69 -0.63
N ASP A 133 -2.00 9.13 0.49
CA ASP A 133 -0.64 9.23 1.01
C ASP A 133 -0.02 7.81 1.04
N PRO A 134 1.16 7.59 0.43
CA PRO A 134 1.85 6.30 0.45
C PRO A 134 2.05 5.71 1.85
N ILE A 135 2.30 4.38 1.93
CA ILE A 135 2.65 3.73 3.21
C ILE A 135 3.84 4.43 3.86
N ILE A 136 4.85 4.82 3.07
CA ILE A 136 5.89 5.74 3.53
C ILE A 136 5.41 7.16 3.22
N PRO A 137 4.93 7.92 4.22
CA PRO A 137 4.24 9.18 3.97
C PRO A 137 5.10 10.21 3.25
N TYR A 138 4.47 11.15 2.54
CA TYR A 138 5.17 12.22 1.83
C TYR A 138 6.17 12.98 2.72
N PHE A 139 5.78 13.30 3.96
CA PHE A 139 6.64 14.02 4.91
C PHE A 139 7.87 13.22 5.38
N ARG A 140 7.95 11.92 5.06
CA ARG A 140 9.08 11.03 5.38
C ARG A 140 9.86 10.60 4.14
N TYR A 141 9.49 11.10 2.96
CA TYR A 141 10.12 10.75 1.68
C TYR A 141 11.63 10.99 1.69
N ASP A 142 12.07 12.20 2.04
CA ASP A 142 13.49 12.57 1.99
C ASP A 142 14.33 11.76 2.97
N GLU A 143 13.80 11.49 4.16
CA GLU A 143 14.46 10.64 5.15
C GLU A 143 14.63 9.20 4.64
N PHE A 144 13.63 8.67 3.94
CA PHE A 144 13.71 7.33 3.36
C PHE A 144 14.72 7.27 2.21
N VAL A 145 14.68 8.23 1.29
CA VAL A 145 15.66 8.34 0.19
C VAL A 145 17.08 8.45 0.74
N LYS A 146 17.28 9.22 1.82
CA LYS A 146 18.57 9.35 2.49
C LYS A 146 19.11 8.01 2.99
N CYS A 147 18.24 7.13 3.52
CA CYS A 147 18.66 5.77 3.90
C CYS A 147 19.23 5.02 2.68
N GLY A 148 18.57 5.11 1.52
CA GLY A 148 19.05 4.49 0.28
C GLY A 148 20.42 4.98 -0.21
N ARG A 149 20.84 6.19 0.17
CA ARG A 149 22.16 6.77 -0.19
C ARG A 149 23.31 6.25 0.67
N CYS A 150 23.04 5.70 1.85
CA CYS A 150 24.09 5.24 2.76
C CYS A 150 24.84 4.04 2.18
N VAL A 151 26.12 4.14 1.86
CA VAL A 151 26.87 3.04 1.21
C VAL A 151 27.17 1.88 2.18
N ASP A 152 27.42 2.17 3.46
CA ASP A 152 27.71 1.14 4.45
C ASP A 152 26.44 0.37 4.83
N LYS A 153 26.44 -0.96 4.61
CA LYS A 153 25.27 -1.82 4.84
C LYS A 153 24.82 -1.81 6.30
N LYS A 154 25.74 -1.86 7.27
CA LYS A 154 25.40 -1.94 8.71
C LYS A 154 24.77 -0.64 9.19
N GLU A 155 25.33 0.49 8.79
CA GLU A 155 24.78 1.81 9.10
C GLU A 155 23.45 2.02 8.37
N ARG A 156 23.31 1.56 7.11
CA ARG A 156 22.02 1.60 6.40
C ARG A 156 20.94 0.81 7.14
N ILE A 157 21.24 -0.40 7.63
CA ILE A 157 20.31 -1.21 8.44
C ILE A 157 19.88 -0.43 9.69
N LYS A 158 20.82 0.19 10.39
CA LYS A 158 20.54 0.97 11.61
C LYS A 158 19.67 2.20 11.30
N GLN A 159 19.92 2.89 10.20
CA GLN A 159 19.11 4.03 9.75
C GLN A 159 17.69 3.60 9.39
N LEU A 160 17.55 2.53 8.60
CA LEU A 160 16.25 1.98 8.23
C LEU A 160 15.45 1.52 9.45
N ARG A 161 16.09 0.87 10.42
CA ARG A 161 15.43 0.49 11.67
C ARG A 161 14.85 1.69 12.41
N LYS A 162 15.67 2.73 12.63
CA LYS A 162 15.22 3.98 13.26
C LYS A 162 14.11 4.69 12.46
N PHE A 163 14.22 4.66 11.14
CA PHE A 163 13.22 5.22 10.24
C PHE A 163 11.87 4.51 10.43
N VAL A 164 11.85 3.19 10.38
CA VAL A 164 10.62 2.40 10.56
C VAL A 164 10.03 2.60 11.96
N GLU A 165 10.87 2.62 13.00
CA GLU A 165 10.45 2.86 14.40
C GLU A 165 9.76 4.22 14.59
N SER A 166 10.13 5.22 13.81
CA SER A 166 9.58 6.58 13.89
C SER A 166 8.39 6.82 12.95
N LEU A 167 7.96 5.82 12.17
CA LEU A 167 6.74 5.94 11.35
C LEU A 167 5.49 5.98 12.23
N PRO A 168 4.40 6.63 11.79
CA PRO A 168 3.11 6.51 12.44
C PRO A 168 2.70 5.04 12.61
N SER A 169 2.07 4.67 13.72
CA SER A 169 1.82 3.25 14.07
C SER A 169 1.08 2.47 12.98
N ILE A 170 0.10 3.08 12.30
CA ILE A 170 -0.64 2.43 11.21
C ILE A 170 0.28 2.14 10.01
N ASN A 171 1.08 3.13 9.59
CA ASN A 171 2.06 3.01 8.51
C ASN A 171 3.13 1.98 8.85
N LYS A 172 3.70 2.05 10.06
CA LYS A 172 4.68 1.08 10.59
C LYS A 172 4.15 -0.35 10.51
N ASN A 173 2.93 -0.58 11.00
CA ASN A 173 2.30 -1.90 10.98
C ASN A 173 2.02 -2.41 9.57
N CYS A 174 1.49 -1.56 8.67
CA CYS A 174 1.23 -1.95 7.28
C CYS A 174 2.53 -2.24 6.52
N LEU A 175 3.58 -1.43 6.72
CA LEU A 175 4.89 -1.66 6.13
C LEU A 175 5.48 -2.98 6.62
N TRP A 176 5.43 -3.24 7.94
CA TRP A 176 5.88 -4.51 8.50
C TRP A 176 5.16 -5.71 7.85
N TYR A 177 3.82 -5.67 7.79
CA TYR A 177 3.03 -6.77 7.24
C TYR A 177 3.35 -7.01 5.74
N LEU A 178 3.64 -5.96 4.99
CA LEU A 178 4.15 -6.07 3.62
C LEU A 178 5.53 -6.73 3.60
N ILE A 179 6.52 -6.15 4.30
CA ILE A 179 7.91 -6.62 4.22
C ILE A 179 8.05 -8.05 4.76
N ASP A 180 7.31 -8.44 5.79
CA ASP A 180 7.27 -9.84 6.27
C ASP A 180 6.87 -10.81 5.15
N PHE A 181 5.83 -10.47 4.40
CA PHE A 181 5.39 -11.31 3.29
C PHE A 181 6.38 -11.30 2.10
N LEU A 182 6.96 -10.14 1.78
CA LEU A 182 7.98 -10.04 0.73
C LEU A 182 9.27 -10.79 1.11
N HIS A 183 9.64 -10.77 2.39
CA HIS A 183 10.75 -11.56 2.92
C HIS A 183 10.49 -13.05 2.68
N LEU A 184 9.30 -13.54 3.03
CA LEU A 184 8.89 -14.93 2.78
C LEU A 184 8.94 -15.32 1.29
N ILE A 185 8.54 -14.45 0.38
CA ILE A 185 8.70 -14.69 -1.06
C ILE A 185 10.19 -14.73 -1.44
N SER A 186 10.99 -13.79 -0.92
CA SER A 186 12.39 -13.65 -1.28
C SER A 186 13.26 -14.85 -0.87
N ILE A 187 12.94 -15.52 0.25
CA ILE A 187 13.64 -16.73 0.68
C ILE A 187 13.28 -17.95 -0.19
N ASN A 188 12.13 -17.91 -0.86
CA ASN A 188 11.66 -18.92 -1.82
C ASN A 188 12.06 -18.61 -3.28
N LYS A 189 12.98 -17.67 -3.51
CA LYS A 189 13.42 -17.22 -4.85
C LYS A 189 13.92 -18.31 -5.79
N ALA A 190 14.36 -19.46 -5.26
CA ALA A 190 14.76 -20.61 -6.07
C ALA A 190 13.59 -21.22 -6.86
N ILE A 191 12.35 -21.01 -6.40
CA ILE A 191 11.13 -21.52 -7.05
C ILE A 191 10.41 -20.38 -7.78
N ASN A 192 10.17 -19.26 -7.09
CA ASN A 192 9.35 -18.18 -7.63
C ASN A 192 10.14 -17.15 -8.49
N LEU A 193 11.47 -17.23 -8.52
CA LEU A 193 12.38 -16.32 -9.26
C LEU A 193 12.33 -14.84 -8.82
N MET A 194 11.77 -14.55 -7.65
CA MET A 194 11.61 -13.20 -7.10
C MET A 194 12.54 -12.98 -5.91
N GLY A 195 13.75 -12.48 -6.15
CA GLY A 195 14.67 -12.03 -5.11
C GLY A 195 14.32 -10.65 -4.53
N PRO A 196 15.02 -10.20 -3.47
CA PRO A 196 14.78 -8.92 -2.81
C PRO A 196 14.72 -7.72 -3.76
N MET A 197 15.68 -7.58 -4.69
CA MET A 197 15.67 -6.48 -5.66
C MET A 197 14.49 -6.54 -6.63
N ASN A 198 14.12 -7.73 -7.12
CA ASN A 198 12.96 -7.89 -8.02
C ASN A 198 11.66 -7.42 -7.34
N LEU A 199 11.51 -7.71 -6.05
CA LEU A 199 10.38 -7.25 -5.24
C LEU A 199 10.46 -5.76 -4.95
N ALA A 200 11.65 -5.23 -4.66
CA ALA A 200 11.87 -3.80 -4.44
C ALA A 200 11.51 -2.95 -5.67
N VAL A 201 11.84 -3.43 -6.88
CA VAL A 201 11.42 -2.79 -8.14
C VAL A 201 9.88 -2.75 -8.26
N CYS A 202 9.19 -3.80 -7.83
CA CYS A 202 7.73 -3.87 -7.89
C CYS A 202 7.03 -2.97 -6.85
N PHE A 203 7.59 -2.85 -5.64
CA PHE A 203 6.94 -2.20 -4.50
C PHE A 203 7.45 -0.82 -4.14
N GLY A 204 8.70 -0.47 -4.49
CA GLY A 204 9.27 0.84 -4.22
C GLY A 204 8.37 1.99 -4.69
N PRO A 205 8.01 2.05 -5.99
CA PRO A 205 7.10 3.08 -6.52
C PRO A 205 5.68 3.04 -5.94
N ALA A 206 5.21 1.86 -5.53
CA ALA A 206 3.88 1.71 -4.95
C ALA A 206 3.81 2.23 -3.50
N CYS A 207 4.93 2.15 -2.77
CA CYS A 207 5.00 2.46 -1.34
C CYS A 207 5.67 3.80 -1.04
N VAL A 208 6.39 4.39 -2.00
CA VAL A 208 7.12 5.66 -1.86
C VAL A 208 7.00 6.44 -3.14
N ARG A 209 6.47 7.65 -3.05
CA ARG A 209 6.36 8.61 -4.15
C ARG A 209 6.24 10.00 -3.57
N ASN A 210 6.56 11.02 -4.37
CA ASN A 210 6.32 12.41 -4.00
C ASN A 210 5.76 13.13 -5.24
N PRO A 211 4.49 13.60 -5.21
CA PRO A 211 3.85 14.22 -6.36
C PRO A 211 4.44 15.59 -6.72
N ASP A 212 5.19 16.21 -5.81
CA ASP A 212 5.79 17.53 -6.02
C ASP A 212 7.12 17.47 -6.80
N LEU A 213 7.67 16.27 -6.99
CA LEU A 213 8.93 16.08 -7.72
C LEU A 213 8.71 16.00 -9.23
N THR A 214 9.69 16.51 -9.99
CA THR A 214 9.74 16.26 -11.44
C THR A 214 10.00 14.79 -11.74
N TRP A 215 9.77 14.37 -12.98
CA TRP A 215 10.05 12.99 -13.38
C TRP A 215 11.56 12.68 -13.28
N GLU A 216 12.43 13.65 -13.57
CA GLU A 216 13.89 13.48 -13.46
C GLU A 216 14.30 13.26 -11.99
N GLN A 217 13.76 14.08 -11.08
CA GLN A 217 14.02 13.94 -9.64
C GLN A 217 13.54 12.59 -9.13
N SER A 218 12.31 12.19 -9.50
CA SER A 218 11.74 10.90 -9.14
C SER A 218 12.56 9.72 -9.68
N ALA A 219 13.05 9.83 -10.91
CA ALA A 219 13.90 8.81 -11.54
C ALA A 219 15.26 8.68 -10.85
N ASN A 220 15.86 9.79 -10.42
CA ASN A 220 17.12 9.80 -9.69
C ASN A 220 17.00 9.14 -8.31
N ASP A 221 15.88 9.37 -7.62
CA ASP A 221 15.63 8.77 -6.30
C ASP A 221 15.14 7.32 -6.39
N LEU A 222 14.60 6.88 -7.53
CA LEU A 222 14.03 5.55 -7.69
C LEU A 222 15.01 4.42 -7.33
N ASN A 223 16.26 4.52 -7.76
CA ASN A 223 17.29 3.54 -7.42
C ASN A 223 17.58 3.52 -5.91
N LEU A 224 17.54 4.67 -5.24
CA LEU A 224 17.76 4.77 -3.80
C LEU A 224 16.59 4.16 -3.02
N ILE A 225 15.36 4.43 -3.47
CA ILE A 225 14.13 3.82 -2.93
C ILE A 225 14.20 2.30 -3.08
N GLN A 226 14.55 1.79 -4.25
CA GLN A 226 14.68 0.35 -4.51
C GLN A 226 15.77 -0.28 -3.65
N ASN A 227 16.95 0.35 -3.54
CA ASN A 227 18.05 -0.14 -2.69
C ASN A 227 17.68 -0.17 -1.20
N ALA A 228 16.90 0.79 -0.72
CA ALA A 228 16.39 0.81 0.64
C ALA A 228 15.35 -0.30 0.87
N PHE A 229 14.42 -0.50 -0.07
CA PHE A 229 13.43 -1.58 -0.04
C PHE A 229 14.07 -2.97 -0.12
N GLU A 230 15.05 -3.15 -1.00
CA GLU A 230 15.81 -4.40 -1.13
C GLU A 230 16.40 -4.79 0.22
N LEU A 231 17.08 -3.85 0.89
CA LEU A 231 17.72 -4.12 2.16
C LEU A 231 16.70 -4.38 3.28
N MET A 232 15.54 -3.71 3.29
CA MET A 232 14.45 -4.02 4.22
C MET A 232 13.98 -5.47 4.11
N ILE A 233 13.89 -5.99 2.88
CA ILE A 233 13.48 -7.38 2.59
C ILE A 233 14.61 -8.35 2.95
N GLU A 234 15.85 -8.05 2.55
CA GLU A 234 17.02 -8.91 2.77
C GLU A 234 17.37 -9.01 4.27
N SER A 235 17.31 -7.90 5.00
CA SER A 235 17.69 -7.79 6.42
C SER A 235 16.47 -7.68 7.34
N TYR A 236 15.36 -8.33 6.96
CA TYR A 236 14.08 -8.28 7.67
C TYR A 236 14.23 -8.48 9.18
N GLU A 237 14.88 -9.56 9.62
CA GLU A 237 15.07 -9.88 11.04
C GLU A 237 15.78 -8.76 11.83
N GLN A 238 16.73 -8.05 11.21
CA GLN A 238 17.49 -7.00 11.90
C GLN A 238 16.70 -5.69 12.03
N ILE A 239 15.77 -5.44 11.11
CA ILE A 239 15.00 -4.19 11.02
C ILE A 239 13.65 -4.32 11.72
N PHE A 240 12.98 -5.48 11.59
CA PHE A 240 11.56 -5.64 11.92
C PHE A 240 11.26 -6.59 13.08
N LYS A 241 12.25 -7.33 13.63
CA LYS A 241 12.00 -8.32 14.70
C LYS A 241 11.21 -7.77 15.89
N HIS A 242 11.56 -6.58 16.38
CA HIS A 242 10.85 -5.95 17.49
C HIS A 242 9.38 -5.63 17.16
N ILE A 243 9.08 -5.26 15.91
CA ILE A 243 7.71 -4.96 15.45
C ILE A 243 6.89 -6.25 15.34
N LYS A 244 7.52 -7.34 14.89
CA LYS A 244 6.90 -8.66 14.87
C LYS A 244 6.50 -9.08 16.28
N GLU A 245 7.42 -8.98 17.24
CA GLU A 245 7.17 -9.29 18.65
C GLU A 245 6.05 -8.41 19.24
N GLU A 246 6.07 -7.09 18.99
CA GLU A 246 4.99 -6.17 19.38
C GLU A 246 3.63 -6.55 18.78
N ASN A 247 3.61 -7.04 17.54
CA ASN A 247 2.38 -7.35 16.81
C ASN A 247 1.80 -8.73 17.16
N GLU A 248 2.63 -9.68 17.57
CA GLU A 248 2.22 -11.04 17.97
C GLU A 248 1.71 -11.11 19.42
N MET A 249 1.94 -10.08 20.24
CA MET A 249 1.45 -10.00 21.63
C MET A 249 0.04 -9.41 21.80
N ILE A 250 -0.63 -9.03 20.70
CA ILE A 250 -1.95 -8.37 20.68
C ILE A 250 -2.93 -9.20 19.86
#